data_AF-V9G7J0-F1
#
_entry.id   AF-V9G7J0-F1
#
_cell.length_a   1.000
_cell.length_b   1.000
_cell.length_c   1.000
_cell.angle_alpha   90.00
_cell.angle_beta   90.00
_cell.angle_gamma   90.00
#
_symmetry.space_group_name_H-M   'P 1'
#
loop_
_entity.id
_entity.type
_entity.pdbx_description
1 polymer ?
#
loop_
_entity_poly.entity_id
_entity_poly.type
_entity_poly.pdbx_seq_one_letter_code
_entity_poly.pdbx_strand_id
1 'polypeptide(L)' 'MLKVRLGGERGLVLENVVARVSEHFALDMHIDTDEANAAGANNGDTAEIID' A
#
# COMPACT_ATOMS: atom_id res chain seq x y z
N MET A 1 5.22 7.24 10.97
CA MET A 1 5.02 6.90 9.55
C MET A 1 5.00 5.39 9.44
N LEU A 2 4.25 4.83 8.51
CA LEU A 2 4.05 3.39 8.40
C LEU A 2 5.05 2.75 7.43
N LYS A 3 5.30 1.47 7.62
CA LYS A 3 5.87 0.56 6.62
C LYS A 3 4.79 -0.40 6.15
N VAL A 4 4.59 -0.43 4.84
CA VAL A 4 3.56 -1.28 4.22
C VAL A 4 4.20 -2.25 3.25
N ARG A 5 3.96 -3.54 3.45
CA ARG A 5 4.43 -4.63 2.60
C ARG A 5 3.39 -4.99 1.55
N LEU A 6 3.75 -4.84 0.29
CA LEU A 6 3.06 -5.43 -0.85
C LEU A 6 3.68 -6.82 -1.12
N GLY A 7 2.85 -7.86 -1.16
CA GLY A 7 3.28 -9.24 -1.42
C GLY A 7 3.50 -9.53 -2.91
N GLY A 8 3.53 -10.82 -3.26
CA GLY A 8 3.63 -11.28 -4.65
C GLY A 8 5.06 -11.43 -5.18
N GLU A 9 5.19 -11.79 -6.46
CA GLU A 9 6.49 -12.06 -7.11
C GLU A 9 7.41 -10.85 -7.16
N ARG A 10 6.84 -9.64 -7.18
CA ARG A 10 7.55 -8.36 -7.17
C ARG A 10 7.32 -7.58 -5.87
N GLY A 11 7.18 -8.32 -4.77
CA GLY A 11 6.89 -7.72 -3.46
C GLY A 11 7.90 -6.67 -3.04
N LEU A 12 7.41 -5.61 -2.40
CA LEU A 12 8.20 -4.47 -1.93
C LEU A 12 7.66 -3.93 -0.61
N VAL A 13 8.48 -3.14 0.09
CA VAL A 13 8.08 -2.41 1.29
C VAL A 13 8.12 -0.92 1.00
N LEU A 14 6.96 -0.26 1.10
CA LEU A 14 6.87 1.19 1.07
C LEU A 14 7.10 1.72 2.48
N GLU A 15 8.17 2.50 2.65
CA GLU A 15 8.49 3.16 3.90
C GLU A 15 7.99 4.60 3.89
N ASN A 16 7.84 5.17 5.08
CA ASN A 16 7.37 6.53 5.26
C ASN A 16 5.96 6.77 4.66
N VAL A 17 5.05 5.81 4.83
CA VAL A 17 3.66 5.95 4.38
C VAL A 17 2.84 6.74 5.41
N VAL A 18 2.02 7.68 4.93
CA VAL A 18 1.14 8.52 5.77
C VAL A 18 -0.22 7.85 5.94
N ALA A 19 -0.65 7.66 7.18
CA ALA A 19 -2.03 7.31 7.49
C ALA A 19 -2.91 8.57 7.55
N ARG A 20 -3.98 8.62 6.75
CA ARG A 20 -4.98 9.69 6.79
C ARG A 20 -6.24 9.17 7.47
N VAL A 21 -6.66 9.80 8.57
CA VAL A 21 -7.77 9.33 9.41
C VAL A 21 -8.96 10.30 9.33
N SER A 22 -10.14 9.76 9.02
CA SER A 22 -11.42 10.46 9.04
C SER A 22 -12.54 9.45 9.21
N GLU A 23 -13.63 9.85 9.87
CA GLU A 23 -14.85 9.05 9.98
C GLU A 23 -15.55 8.82 8.62
N HIS A 24 -15.19 9.59 7.59
CA HIS A 24 -15.75 9.50 6.25
C HIS A 24 -14.92 8.64 5.28
N PHE A 25 -13.79 8.08 5.71
CA PHE A 25 -12.90 7.30 4.83
C PHE A 25 -13.16 5.79 4.94
N ALA A 26 -13.04 5.11 3.80
CA ALA A 26 -12.88 3.66 3.77
C ALA A 26 -11.40 3.30 3.95
N LEU A 27 -11.13 2.10 4.47
CA LEU A 27 -9.78 1.56 4.55
C LEU A 27 -9.31 1.23 3.14
N ASP A 28 -8.40 2.04 2.61
CA ASP A 28 -7.82 1.83 1.30
C ASP A 28 -6.39 2.41 1.24
N MET A 29 -5.52 1.80 0.44
CA MET A 29 -4.15 2.26 0.22
C MET A 29 -4.03 2.77 -1.21
N HIS A 30 -3.87 4.08 -1.35
CA HIS A 30 -3.70 4.71 -2.66
C HIS A 30 -2.20 4.79 -2.97
N ILE A 31 -1.80 4.08 -4.01
CA ILE A 31 -0.49 4.15 -4.67
C ILE A 31 -0.70 4.56 -6.13
N ASP A 32 0.32 5.12 -6.76
CA ASP A 32 0.23 5.46 -8.18
C ASP A 32 0.42 4.22 -9.08
N THR A 33 0.19 4.39 -10.37
CA THR A 33 0.30 3.31 -11.34
C THR A 33 1.72 2.77 -11.46
N ASP A 34 2.74 3.61 -11.25
CA ASP A 34 4.14 3.20 -11.38
C ASP A 34 4.57 2.36 -10.16
N GLU A 35 4.16 2.75 -8.96
CA GLU A 35 4.31 1.99 -7.71
C GLU A 35 3.58 0.64 -7.80
N ALA A 36 2.33 0.63 -8.29
CA ALA A 36 1.57 -0.61 -8.49
C ALA A 36 2.25 -1.54 -9.49
N ASN A 37 2.70 -1.00 -10.64
CA ASN A 37 3.45 -1.76 -11.64
C ASN A 37 4.80 -2.26 -11.12
N ALA A 38 5.46 -1.49 -10.25
CA ALA A 38 6.72 -1.88 -9.62
C ALA A 38 6.53 -3.08 -8.67
N ALA A 39 5.44 -3.04 -7.89
CA ALA A 39 5.04 -4.10 -6.95
C ALA A 39 4.35 -5.30 -7.63
N GLY A 40 3.89 -5.14 -8.87
CA GLY A 40 3.02 -6.13 -9.53
C GLY A 40 1.63 -6.20 -8.90
N ALA A 41 1.16 -5.11 -8.28
CA ALA A 41 -0.12 -5.01 -7.61
C ALA A 41 -1.24 -4.58 -8.57
N ASN A 42 -2.46 -5.04 -8.31
CA ASN A 42 -3.68 -4.70 -9.02
C ASN A 42 -4.75 -4.16 -8.06
N ASN A 43 -5.77 -3.49 -8.60
CA ASN A 43 -6.91 -3.06 -7.81
C ASN A 43 -7.58 -4.25 -7.11
N GLY A 44 -7.77 -4.14 -5.79
CA GLY A 44 -8.35 -5.19 -4.95
C GLY A 44 -7.32 -6.10 -4.28
N ASP A 45 -6.02 -5.99 -4.63
CA ASP A 45 -4.96 -6.66 -3.88
C ASP A 45 -4.84 -6.06 -2.47
N THR A 46 -4.33 -6.86 -1.54
CA THR A 46 -4.16 -6.45 -0.14
C THR A 46 -2.68 -6.29 0.20
N ALA A 47 -2.42 -5.41 1.16
CA ALA A 47 -1.09 -5.14 1.70
C ALA A 47 -1.13 -5.18 3.23
N GLU A 48 0.04 -5.32 3.84
CA GLU A 48 0.17 -5.46 5.30
C GLU A 48 0.95 -4.28 5.89
N ILE A 49 0.41 -3.65 6.93
CA ILE A 49 1.17 -2.73 7.78
C ILE A 49 2.07 -3.57 8.68
N ILE A 50 3.38 -3.36 8.60
CA ILE A 50 4.38 -4.15 9.34
C ILE A 50 5.15 -3.37 10.41
N ASP A 51 5.07 -2.03 10.40
CA ASP A 51 5.65 -1.10 11.39
C ASP A 51 4.97 0.27 11.28
#